data_AF-A0A0Q5B8J9-F1
#
_entry.id   AF-A0A0Q5B8J9-F1
#
_cell.length_a   1.000
_cell.length_b   1.000
_cell.length_c   1.000
_cell.angle_alpha   90.00
_cell.angle_beta   90.00
_cell.angle_gamma   90.00
#
_symmetry.space_group_name_H-M   'P 1'
#
loop_
_entity.id
_entity.type
_entity.pdbx_description
1 polymer ?
#
loop_
_entity_poly.entity_id
_entity_poly.type
_entity_poly.pdbx_seq_one_letter_code
_entity_poly.pdbx_strand_id
1 'polypeptide(L)' 'MWEEIRTSAGSLSACWINHLDPYMRVLLSPSGPFATSTDENRPGDMLPYAAPPRGMFPADLQS' A
#
# COMPACT_ATOMS: atom_id res chain seq x y z
N MET A 1 13.33 -12.28 3.91
CA MET A 1 11.90 -12.28 3.51
C MET A 1 11.60 -11.28 2.39
N TRP A 2 11.46 -9.94 2.58
CA TRP A 2 11.18 -9.02 1.44
C TRP A 2 12.32 -8.87 0.42
N GLU A 3 13.56 -8.72 0.88
CA GLU A 3 14.73 -8.54 0.00
C GLU A 3 15.01 -9.74 -0.91
N GLU A 4 14.68 -10.97 -0.47
CA GLU A 4 14.83 -12.21 -1.25
C GLU A 4 13.70 -12.42 -2.27
N ILE A 5 12.54 -11.80 -2.04
CA ILE A 5 11.40 -11.83 -2.96
C ILE A 5 11.69 -10.92 -4.15
N ARG A 6 12.34 -9.77 -3.92
CA ARG A 6 12.64 -8.79 -4.97
C ARG A 6 13.48 -9.36 -6.11
N THR A 7 14.38 -10.30 -5.82
CA THR A 7 15.41 -10.74 -6.76
C THR A 7 15.10 -12.04 -7.51
N SER A 8 13.97 -12.70 -7.22
CA SER A 8 13.62 -13.98 -7.89
C SER A 8 12.11 -14.16 -8.11
N ALA A 9 11.73 -14.48 -9.35
CA ALA A 9 10.34 -14.73 -9.73
C ALA A 9 9.72 -15.95 -9.01
N GLY A 10 10.52 -17.00 -8.73
CA GLY A 10 10.05 -18.16 -7.96
C GLY A 10 9.77 -17.81 -6.49
N SER A 11 10.51 -16.84 -5.94
CA SER A 11 10.33 -16.32 -4.58
C SER A 11 9.07 -15.46 -4.47
N LEU A 12 8.73 -14.68 -5.52
CA LEU A 12 7.48 -13.93 -5.63
C LEU A 12 6.24 -14.82 -5.63
N SER A 13 6.20 -15.87 -6.47
CA SER A 13 5.05 -16.78 -6.53
C SER A 13 4.82 -17.52 -5.21
N ALA A 14 5.91 -17.96 -4.57
CA ALA A 14 5.83 -18.60 -3.26
C ALA A 14 5.36 -17.62 -2.17
N CYS A 15 5.85 -16.38 -2.16
CA CYS A 15 5.36 -15.35 -1.24
C CYS A 15 3.86 -15.07 -1.44
N TRP A 16 3.44 -14.94 -2.70
CA TRP A 16 2.04 -14.69 -3.01
C TRP A 16 1.14 -15.77 -2.42
N ILE A 17 1.43 -17.04 -2.69
CA ILE A 17 0.61 -18.16 -2.24
C ILE A 17 0.64 -18.31 -0.72
N ASN A 18 1.82 -18.27 -0.11
CA ASN A 18 1.96 -18.63 1.30
C ASN A 18 1.67 -17.48 2.26
N HIS A 19 1.78 -16.24 1.79
CA HIS A 19 1.72 -15.08 2.68
C HIS A 19 0.65 -14.07 2.27
N LEU A 20 0.47 -13.79 0.98
CA LEU A 20 -0.45 -12.75 0.54
C LEU A 20 -1.86 -13.28 0.27
N ASP A 21 -2.02 -14.47 -0.32
CA ASP A 21 -3.31 -15.07 -0.71
C ASP A 21 -4.34 -15.09 0.43
N PRO A 22 -4.01 -15.50 1.68
CA PRO A 22 -4.99 -15.52 2.77
C PRO A 22 -5.60 -14.15 3.06
N TYR A 23 -4.79 -13.09 3.03
CA TYR A 23 -5.27 -11.72 3.25
C TYR A 23 -5.97 -11.18 1.99
N MET A 24 -5.42 -11.44 0.81
CA MET A 24 -5.98 -10.97 -0.47
C MET A 24 -7.40 -11.51 -0.70
N ARG A 25 -7.70 -12.74 -0.28
CA ARG A 25 -9.07 -13.29 -0.34
C ARG A 25 -10.08 -12.46 0.45
N VAL A 26 -9.67 -11.91 1.59
CA VAL A 26 -10.54 -11.06 2.42
C VAL A 26 -10.65 -9.66 1.82
N LEU A 27 -9.53 -9.08 1.41
CA LEU A 27 -9.47 -7.73 0.83
C LEU A 27 -10.27 -7.63 -0.46
N LEU A 28 -10.22 -8.67 -1.32
CA LEU A 28 -10.85 -8.71 -2.63
C LEU A 28 -12.23 -9.39 -2.63
N SER A 29 -12.77 -9.73 -1.45
CA SER A 29 -14.09 -10.35 -1.35
C SER A 29 -15.19 -9.35 -1.76
N PRO A 30 -16.18 -9.76 -2.58
CA PRO A 30 -17.33 -8.92 -2.93
C PRO A 30 -18.27 -8.66 -1.74
N SER A 31 -18.11 -9.42 -0.65
CA SER A 31 -18.79 -9.20 0.63
C SER A 31 -17.81 -8.78 1.73
N GLY A 32 -16.59 -8.36 1.33
CA GLY A 32 -15.51 -7.99 2.23
C GLY A 32 -15.61 -6.54 2.72
N PRO A 33 -14.68 -6.12 3.59
CA PRO A 33 -14.69 -4.79 4.19
C PRO A 33 -14.59 -3.63 3.17
N PHE A 34 -14.06 -3.91 1.97
CA PHE A 34 -13.88 -2.91 0.91
C PHE A 34 -14.90 -3.02 -0.23
N ALA A 35 -15.94 -3.87 -0.10
CA ALA A 35 -16.90 -4.15 -1.16
C ALA A 35 -17.63 -2.89 -1.70
N THR A 36 -17.75 -1.85 -0.88
CA THR A 36 -18.41 -0.58 -1.23
C THR A 36 -17.44 0.58 -1.33
N SER A 37 -16.12 0.33 -1.30
CA SER A 37 -15.12 1.38 -1.39
C SER A 37 -15.12 2.00 -2.79
N THR A 38 -15.26 3.32 -2.86
CA THR A 38 -15.16 4.11 -4.10
C THR A 38 -13.86 4.93 -4.15
N ASP A 39 -12.97 4.72 -3.18
CA ASP A 39 -11.68 5.41 -3.10
C ASP A 39 -10.75 4.89 -4.20
N GLU A 40 -10.23 5.79 -5.04
CA GLU A 40 -9.37 5.46 -6.17
C GLU A 40 -8.11 6.32 -6.14
N ASN A 41 -6.96 5.69 -6.37
CA ASN A 41 -5.71 6.37 -6.65
C ASN A 41 -5.50 6.40 -8.16
N ARG A 42 -5.84 7.51 -8.81
CA ARG A 42 -5.71 7.64 -10.26
C ARG A 42 -4.31 8.16 -10.62
N PRO A 43 -3.67 7.60 -11.66
CA PRO A 43 -2.39 8.10 -12.14
C PRO A 43 -2.51 9.59 -12.52
N GLY A 44 -1.71 10.43 -11.86
CA GLY A 44 -1.67 11.87 -12.10
C GLY A 44 -2.44 12.72 -11.09
N ASP A 45 -3.30 12.12 -10.26
CA ASP A 45 -3.90 12.82 -9.14
C ASP A 45 -2.89 12.94 -8.00
N MET A 46 -2.75 14.14 -7.44
CA MET A 46 -1.96 14.32 -6.22
C MET A 46 -2.61 13.51 -5.10
N LEU A 47 -1.79 12.75 -4.36
CA LEU A 47 -2.24 12.14 -3.11
C LEU A 47 -2.88 13.23 -2.23
N PRO A 48 -3.98 12.95 -1.52
CA PRO A 48 -4.57 13.91 -0.59
C PRO A 48 -3.50 14.36 0.41
N TYR A 49 -3.08 15.62 0.29
CA TYR A 49 -2.09 16.21 1.17
C TYR A 49 -2.78 17.24 2.06
N ALA A 50 -2.85 16.95 3.35
CA ALA A 50 -3.13 17.95 4.36
C ALA A 50 -1.79 18.46 4.90
N ALA A 51 -1.55 19.77 4.80
CA ALA A 51 -0.38 20.37 5.41
C ALA A 51 -0.38 20.06 6.92
N PRO A 52 0.75 19.65 7.49
CA PRO A 52 0.81 19.35 8.91
C PRO A 52 0.52 20.59 9.74
N PRO A 53 -0.11 20.44 10.92
CA PRO A 53 -0.33 21.55 11.84
C PRO A 53 0.96 22.31 12.17
N ARG A 54 0.84 23.62 12.39
CA ARG A 54 1.99 24.48 12.71
C ARG A 54 2.71 23.95 13.95
N GLY A 55 4.02 23.72 13.84
CA GLY A 55 4.87 23.23 14.92
C GLY A 55 4.94 21.70 15.06
N MET A 56 4.26 20.95 14.19
CA MET A 56 4.36 19.48 14.17
C MET A 56 5.74 18.99 13.73
N PHE A 57 6.42 19.75 12.86
CA PHE A 57 7.77 19.44 12.40
C PHE A 57 8.72 20.63 12.62
N PRO A 58 10.02 20.38 12.87
CA PRO A 58 11.05 21.41 12.86
C PRO A 58 11.05 22.19 11.53
N ALA A 59 11.60 23.40 11.55
CA ALA A 59 11.81 24.16 10.31
C ALA A 59 12.66 23.34 9.33
N ASP A 60 12.20 23.25 8.08
CA ASP A 60 12.98 22.61 7.02
C ASP A 60 14.27 23.40 6.80
N LEU A 61 15.41 22.71 6.89
CA LEU A 61 16.75 23.30 6.75
C LEU A 61 17.41 22.89 5.42
N GLN A 62 16.67 22.29 4.48
CA GLN A 62 17.24 21.83 3.22
C GLN A 62 17.27 22.98 2.20
N SER A 63 18.44 23.64 2.13
CA SER A 63 18.84 24.59 1.08
C SER A 63 19.16 23.90 -0.24
#